data_AF-A0A1X0XY36-F1
#
_entry.id   AF-A0A1X0XY36-F1
#
_cell.length_a   1.000
_cell.length_b   1.000
_cell.length_c   1.000
_cell.angle_alpha   90.00
_cell.angle_beta   90.00
_cell.angle_gamma   90.00
#
_symmetry.space_group_name_H-M   'P 1'
#
loop_
_entity.id
_entity.type
_entity.pdbx_description
1 polymer ?
#
loop_
_entity_poly.entity_id
_entity_poly.type
_entity_poly.pdbx_seq_one_letter_code
_entity_poly.pdbx_strand_id
1 'polypeptide(L)'
;MAASDATDRWDKVLEDIQRLDNSPNGRNIRRGLAGGKTGADLPAANAYSVISGVYAGRFKELWTADPPQNPWLRGVIQPVHNAVYAFTPYEPLEPQIDQLMEAVAAAREKLNDGSAAAPDAEQIVADMEMWLKVNLLVAGTSHLGPIKVIDDELAKQAEAVRTGFQLPARHFDFATNTLVDVPTATSIPLAVFVASVDNTIASTWAEVLQPDPADQPSIMKQFAAQLIVTFYTEWEEYYRPALAKALGCEPEAIRLNYFGDLRNMRQDYVHTRGFCKNSAKNKLLKWFIKGQAMIPTPAEYLELLTAFPSEELKVKPPDFARGRLPVKANAKATLIAEFDKVVAASGYSKDAALDQALEAWIAAQSEAGSNN
;
A
#
# COMPACT_ATOMS: atom_id res chain seq x y z
N MET A 1 -8.13 -7.56 15.00
CA MET A 1 -8.81 -7.10 13.76
C MET A 1 -7.93 -6.01 13.20
N ALA A 2 -7.40 -6.18 11.99
CA ALA A 2 -6.76 -5.05 11.30
C ALA A 2 -7.85 -4.03 11.01
N ALA A 3 -7.62 -2.77 11.40
CA ALA A 3 -8.50 -1.67 11.03
C ALA A 3 -8.48 -1.55 9.49
N SER A 4 -9.59 -1.05 8.91
CA SER A 4 -9.58 -0.77 7.47
C SER A 4 -8.59 0.34 7.15
N ASP A 5 -8.00 0.35 5.95
CA ASP A 5 -7.10 1.43 5.51
C ASP A 5 -7.77 2.80 5.66
N ALA A 6 -9.08 2.91 5.43
CA ALA A 6 -9.84 4.14 5.68
C ALA A 6 -9.75 4.59 7.16
N THR A 7 -9.88 3.67 8.11
CA THR A 7 -9.76 3.98 9.54
C THR A 7 -8.36 4.48 9.88
N ASP A 8 -7.32 3.83 9.37
CA ASP A 8 -5.93 4.23 9.59
C ASP A 8 -5.62 5.59 8.94
N ARG A 9 -6.14 5.87 7.73
CA ARG A 9 -6.02 7.18 7.07
C ARG A 9 -6.61 8.29 7.93
N TRP A 10 -7.82 8.09 8.46
CA TRP A 10 -8.48 9.07 9.32
C TRP A 10 -7.78 9.22 10.67
N ASP A 11 -7.37 8.13 11.33
CA ASP A 11 -6.59 8.21 12.58
C ASP A 11 -5.28 8.99 12.34
N LYS A 12 -4.63 8.81 11.19
CA LYS A 12 -3.40 9.52 10.87
C LYS A 12 -3.60 11.03 10.77
N VAL A 13 -4.68 11.48 10.11
CA VAL A 13 -5.02 12.91 10.04
C VAL A 13 -5.30 13.47 11.44
N LEU A 14 -6.04 12.73 12.26
CA LEU A 14 -6.31 13.13 13.64
C LEU A 14 -5.04 13.16 14.50
N GLU A 15 -4.13 12.21 14.31
CA GLU A 15 -2.83 12.15 14.95
C GLU A 15 -1.97 13.37 14.58
N ASP A 16 -1.93 13.75 13.30
CA ASP A 16 -1.17 14.90 12.82
C ASP A 16 -1.65 16.20 13.48
N ILE A 17 -2.97 16.37 13.64
CA ILE A 17 -3.57 17.51 14.35
C ILE A 17 -3.11 17.55 15.80
N GLN A 18 -3.15 16.42 16.51
CA GLN A 18 -2.68 16.33 17.91
C GLN A 18 -1.17 16.54 18.03
N ARG A 19 -0.37 15.98 17.12
CA ARG A 19 1.09 16.13 17.12
C ARG A 19 1.49 17.58 16.91
N LEU A 20 0.80 18.28 16.00
CA LEU A 20 0.97 19.70 15.77
C LEU A 20 0.67 20.50 17.05
N ASP A 21 -0.47 20.25 17.70
CA ASP A 21 -0.87 20.93 18.94
C ASP A 21 0.18 20.75 20.06
N ASN A 22 0.68 19.52 20.20
CA ASN A 22 1.69 19.13 21.19
C ASN A 22 3.12 19.56 20.82
N SER A 23 3.36 20.03 19.60
CA SER A 23 4.69 20.46 19.15
C SER A 23 5.11 21.78 19.79
N PRO A 24 6.41 22.12 19.82
CA PRO A 24 6.86 23.46 20.22
C PRO A 24 6.18 24.58 19.45
N ASN A 25 5.92 24.37 18.15
CA ASN A 25 5.22 25.34 17.30
C ASN A 25 3.75 25.50 17.70
N GLY A 26 3.02 24.40 17.93
CA GLY A 26 1.63 24.44 18.39
C GLY A 26 1.48 25.15 19.73
N ARG A 27 2.34 24.85 20.70
CA ARG A 27 2.39 25.56 21.99
C ARG A 27 2.69 27.05 21.84
N ASN A 28 3.57 27.42 20.92
CA ASN A 28 3.85 28.83 20.63
C ASN A 28 2.64 29.54 20.00
N ILE A 29 1.91 28.87 19.09
CA ILE A 29 0.66 29.38 18.52
C ILE A 29 -0.36 29.62 19.66
N ARG A 30 -0.60 28.64 20.52
CA ARG A 30 -1.52 28.76 21.67
C ARG A 30 -1.13 29.88 22.63
N ARG A 31 0.16 30.00 22.98
CA ARG A 31 0.64 31.10 23.84
C ARG A 31 0.44 32.47 23.19
N GLY A 32 0.61 32.57 21.88
CA GLY A 32 0.31 33.77 21.12
C GLY A 32 -1.16 34.18 21.24
N LEU A 33 -2.06 33.20 21.08
CA LEU A 33 -3.51 33.39 21.24
C LEU A 33 -3.88 33.85 22.67
N ALA A 34 -3.45 33.12 23.70
CA ALA A 34 -3.78 33.40 25.09
C ALA A 34 -3.20 34.73 25.60
N GLY A 35 -2.05 35.14 25.07
CA GLY A 35 -1.38 36.39 25.45
C GLY A 35 -1.95 37.65 24.78
N GLY A 36 -3.01 37.54 23.96
CA GLY A 36 -3.47 38.63 23.09
C GLY A 36 -2.42 39.08 22.07
N LYS A 37 -1.39 38.25 21.86
CA LYS A 37 -0.27 38.45 20.95
C LYS A 37 -0.38 37.47 19.78
N THR A 38 -1.55 37.35 19.16
CA THR A 38 -1.56 37.17 17.70
C THR A 38 -0.69 38.33 17.21
N GLY A 39 0.53 38.03 16.77
CA GLY A 39 1.63 39.01 16.72
C GLY A 39 1.13 40.38 16.32
N ALA A 40 1.55 41.43 17.03
CA ALA A 40 1.02 42.80 16.99
C ALA A 40 0.96 43.48 15.60
N ASP A 41 1.23 42.74 14.51
CA ASP A 41 1.25 43.15 13.11
C ASP A 41 0.36 42.30 12.17
N LEU A 42 -0.36 41.25 12.64
CA LEU A 42 -1.25 40.47 11.78
C LEU A 42 -2.72 40.84 12.01
N PRO A 43 -3.45 41.34 10.98
CA PRO A 43 -4.89 41.51 11.04
C PRO A 43 -5.56 40.21 11.49
N ALA A 44 -6.60 40.29 12.33
CA ALA A 44 -7.31 39.12 12.88
C ALA A 44 -7.77 38.11 11.80
N ALA A 45 -8.11 38.60 10.61
CA ALA A 45 -8.44 37.79 9.44
C ALA A 45 -7.27 36.91 8.93
N ASN A 46 -6.03 37.41 9.01
CA ASN A 46 -4.83 36.69 8.59
C ASN A 46 -4.40 35.66 9.65
N ALA A 47 -4.57 35.99 10.94
CA ALA A 47 -4.33 35.03 12.01
C ALA A 47 -5.33 33.86 11.94
N TYR A 48 -6.60 34.15 11.67
CA TYR A 48 -7.65 33.14 11.45
C TYR A 48 -7.32 32.20 10.28
N SER A 49 -6.97 32.74 9.11
CA SER A 49 -6.70 31.91 7.92
C SER A 49 -5.50 30.99 8.13
N VAL A 50 -4.43 31.47 8.77
CA VAL A 50 -3.25 30.68 9.09
C VAL A 50 -3.60 29.57 10.10
N ILE A 51 -4.29 29.91 11.19
CA ILE A 51 -4.59 28.94 12.25
C ILE A 51 -5.61 27.90 11.78
N SER A 52 -6.65 28.30 11.06
CA SER A 52 -7.59 27.36 10.45
C SER A 52 -6.91 26.49 9.39
N GLY A 53 -6.02 27.05 8.56
CA GLY A 53 -5.25 26.26 7.60
C GLY A 53 -4.36 25.23 8.27
N VAL A 54 -3.67 25.62 9.35
CA VAL A 54 -2.73 24.78 10.09
C VAL A 54 -3.42 23.63 10.83
N TYR A 55 -4.50 23.90 11.57
CA TYR A 55 -5.20 22.86 12.36
C TYR A 55 -6.26 22.08 11.58
N ALA A 56 -6.88 22.69 10.57
CA ALA A 56 -8.02 22.11 9.87
C ALA A 56 -7.77 21.83 8.38
N GLY A 57 -6.67 22.30 7.78
CA GLY A 57 -6.40 22.17 6.34
C GLY A 57 -6.42 20.72 5.87
N ARG A 58 -5.56 19.86 6.42
CA ARG A 58 -5.49 18.42 6.05
C ARG A 58 -6.81 17.69 6.24
N PHE A 59 -7.54 18.00 7.33
CA PHE A 59 -8.85 17.43 7.58
C PHE A 59 -9.85 17.84 6.51
N LYS A 60 -9.94 19.14 6.18
CA LYS A 60 -10.84 19.66 5.15
C LYS A 60 -10.53 19.08 3.78
N GLU A 61 -9.24 18.96 3.44
CA GLU A 61 -8.77 18.34 2.20
C GLU A 61 -9.23 16.88 2.11
N LEU A 62 -8.93 16.06 3.12
CA LEU A 62 -9.33 14.66 3.13
C LEU A 62 -10.85 14.50 3.15
N TRP A 63 -11.58 15.29 3.95
CA TRP A 63 -13.04 15.25 4.02
C TRP A 63 -13.69 15.59 2.68
N THR A 64 -13.10 16.52 1.92
CA THR A 64 -13.61 16.90 0.61
C THR A 64 -13.28 15.84 -0.45
N ALA A 65 -12.07 15.26 -0.40
CA ALA A 65 -11.59 14.31 -1.41
C ALA A 65 -12.09 12.87 -1.20
N ASP A 66 -12.16 12.41 0.06
CA ASP A 66 -12.50 11.03 0.45
C ASP A 66 -13.26 11.02 1.81
N PRO A 67 -14.51 11.53 1.86
CA PRO A 67 -15.30 11.51 3.09
C PRO A 67 -15.60 10.07 3.54
N PRO A 68 -15.75 9.79 4.85
CA PRO A 68 -16.07 8.46 5.33
C PRO A 68 -17.40 7.95 4.75
N GLN A 69 -17.32 6.84 4.00
CA GLN A 69 -18.50 6.17 3.44
C GLN A 69 -19.13 5.20 4.46
N ASN A 70 -18.30 4.56 5.29
CA ASN A 70 -18.78 3.67 6.34
C ASN A 70 -19.57 4.48 7.40
N PRO A 71 -20.82 4.11 7.72
CA PRO A 71 -21.65 4.87 8.68
C PRO A 71 -21.06 4.98 10.08
N TRP A 72 -20.39 3.92 10.57
CA TRP A 72 -19.71 3.95 11.87
C TRP A 72 -18.56 4.95 11.84
N LEU A 73 -17.66 4.85 10.84
CA LEU A 73 -16.51 5.75 10.72
C LEU A 73 -16.98 7.19 10.56
N ARG A 74 -18.01 7.43 9.74
CA ARG A 74 -18.64 8.74 9.60
C ARG A 74 -19.13 9.27 10.93
N GLY A 75 -19.83 8.45 11.72
CA GLY A 75 -20.29 8.81 13.06
C GLY A 75 -19.14 9.18 14.03
N VAL A 76 -18.00 8.47 13.94
CA VAL A 76 -16.81 8.77 14.75
C VAL A 76 -16.15 10.09 14.35
N ILE A 77 -16.05 10.38 13.05
CA ILE A 77 -15.37 11.56 12.52
C ILE A 77 -16.27 12.81 12.50
N GLN A 78 -17.60 12.66 12.49
CA GLN A 78 -18.55 13.77 12.38
C GLN A 78 -18.38 14.87 13.44
N PRO A 79 -18.10 14.59 14.73
CA PRO A 79 -17.83 15.63 15.72
C PRO A 79 -16.60 16.48 15.37
N VAL A 80 -15.53 15.86 14.85
CA VAL A 80 -14.34 16.56 14.39
C VAL A 80 -14.68 17.46 13.20
N HIS A 81 -15.44 16.94 12.23
CA HIS A 81 -15.95 17.74 11.13
C HIS A 81 -16.71 18.96 11.63
N ASN A 82 -17.64 18.78 12.58
CA ASN A 82 -18.43 19.89 13.10
C ASN A 82 -17.54 20.95 13.76
N ALA A 83 -16.54 20.56 14.56
CA ALA A 83 -15.59 21.49 15.16
C ALA A 83 -14.73 22.23 14.11
N VAL A 84 -14.23 21.50 13.10
CA VAL A 84 -13.42 22.06 12.00
C VAL A 84 -14.19 23.10 11.18
N TYR A 85 -15.47 22.84 10.90
CA TYR A 85 -16.32 23.72 10.08
C TYR A 85 -17.03 24.80 10.90
N ALA A 86 -17.03 24.70 12.23
CA ALA A 86 -17.47 25.78 13.13
C ALA A 86 -16.44 26.89 13.30
N PHE A 87 -15.19 26.71 12.82
CA PHE A 87 -14.17 27.74 12.89
C PHE A 87 -14.68 29.05 12.28
N THR A 88 -14.52 30.15 13.01
CA THR A 88 -14.99 31.47 12.62
C THR A 88 -14.02 32.58 13.06
N PRO A 89 -13.78 33.61 12.23
CA PRO A 89 -12.96 34.76 12.63
C PRO A 89 -13.68 35.68 13.63
N TYR A 90 -14.98 35.46 13.89
CA TYR A 90 -15.80 36.32 14.72
C TYR A 90 -15.78 35.95 16.22
N GLU A 91 -15.14 34.84 16.57
CA GLU A 91 -15.02 34.35 17.95
C GLU A 91 -13.54 34.13 18.33
N PRO A 92 -13.19 34.11 19.63
CA PRO A 92 -11.85 33.79 20.07
C PRO A 92 -11.41 32.41 19.57
N LEU A 93 -10.19 32.33 19.00
CA LEU A 93 -9.67 31.10 18.39
C LEU A 93 -9.29 30.01 19.41
N GLU A 94 -8.85 30.39 20.61
CA GLU A 94 -8.37 29.42 21.62
C GLU A 94 -9.47 28.43 22.05
N PRO A 95 -10.68 28.87 22.45
CA PRO A 95 -11.79 27.95 22.73
C PRO A 95 -12.20 27.07 21.53
N GLN A 96 -12.09 27.59 20.30
CA GLN A 96 -12.40 26.81 19.09
C GLN A 96 -11.38 25.69 18.88
N ILE A 97 -10.09 25.95 19.12
CA ILE A 97 -9.03 24.94 19.07
C ILE A 97 -9.22 23.90 20.18
N ASP A 98 -9.61 24.31 21.38
CA ASP A 98 -9.89 23.38 22.49
C ASP A 98 -11.03 22.42 22.15
N GLN A 99 -12.14 22.93 21.60
CA GLN A 99 -13.25 22.10 21.13
C GLN A 99 -12.81 21.13 20.04
N LEU A 100 -11.95 21.58 19.11
CA LEU A 100 -11.37 20.70 18.10
C LEU A 100 -10.52 19.59 18.73
N MET A 101 -9.64 19.92 19.68
CA MET A 101 -8.77 18.92 20.32
C MET A 101 -9.57 17.90 21.13
N GLU A 102 -10.64 18.32 21.81
CA GLU A 102 -11.56 17.43 22.51
C GLU A 102 -12.24 16.46 21.54
N ALA A 103 -12.79 16.99 20.43
CA ALA A 103 -13.41 16.15 19.40
C ALA A 103 -12.42 15.17 18.76
N VAL A 104 -11.19 15.62 18.49
CA VAL A 104 -10.11 14.79 17.93
C VAL A 104 -9.73 13.67 18.90
N ALA A 105 -9.54 13.98 20.18
CA ALA A 105 -9.19 12.99 21.20
C ALA A 105 -10.28 11.91 21.34
N ALA A 106 -11.55 12.32 21.44
CA ALA A 106 -12.68 11.41 21.53
C ALA A 106 -12.85 10.53 20.28
N ALA A 107 -12.62 11.10 19.08
CA ALA A 107 -12.66 10.33 17.85
C ALA A 107 -11.55 9.27 17.81
N ARG A 108 -10.30 9.64 18.12
CA ARG A 108 -9.17 8.70 18.15
C ARG A 108 -9.36 7.60 19.18
N GLU A 109 -9.93 7.89 20.35
CA GLU A 109 -10.26 6.86 21.35
C GLU A 109 -11.20 5.80 20.74
N LYS A 110 -12.26 6.23 20.06
CA LYS A 110 -13.20 5.33 19.38
C LYS A 110 -12.59 4.57 18.20
N LEU A 111 -11.67 5.18 17.45
CA LEU A 111 -10.99 4.44 16.37
C LEU A 111 -10.13 3.30 16.93
N ASN A 112 -9.58 3.47 18.13
CA ASN A 112 -8.68 2.52 18.77
C ASN A 112 -9.38 1.50 19.68
N ASP A 113 -10.69 1.62 19.92
CA ASP A 113 -11.44 0.73 20.81
C ASP A 113 -11.79 -0.65 20.19
N GLY A 114 -11.55 -0.81 18.88
CA GLY A 114 -11.81 -2.06 18.15
C GLY A 114 -13.28 -2.36 17.88
N SER A 115 -14.19 -1.40 18.09
CA SER A 115 -15.65 -1.53 17.87
C SER A 115 -16.08 -1.35 16.41
N ALA A 116 -15.14 -1.09 15.50
CA ALA A 116 -15.42 -0.88 14.09
C ALA A 116 -16.21 -2.06 13.50
N ALA A 117 -17.29 -1.74 12.77
CA ALA A 117 -18.01 -2.73 11.99
C ALA A 117 -17.07 -3.36 10.95
N ALA A 118 -17.22 -4.66 10.71
CA ALA A 118 -16.47 -5.32 9.64
C ALA A 118 -16.79 -4.65 8.29
N PRO A 119 -15.78 -4.35 7.46
CA PRO A 119 -16.01 -3.70 6.19
C PRO A 119 -16.77 -4.62 5.23
N ASP A 120 -17.67 -4.03 4.44
CA ASP A 120 -18.36 -4.73 3.36
C ASP A 120 -17.46 -4.85 2.11
N ALA A 121 -17.91 -5.60 1.11
CA ALA A 121 -17.12 -5.82 -0.10
C ALA A 121 -16.81 -4.52 -0.84
N GLU A 122 -17.73 -3.55 -0.86
CA GLU A 122 -17.54 -2.28 -1.54
C GLU A 122 -16.42 -1.45 -0.89
N GLN A 123 -16.41 -1.37 0.44
CA GLN A 123 -15.37 -0.72 1.21
C GLN A 123 -14.00 -1.39 1.01
N ILE A 124 -13.96 -2.72 1.04
CA ILE A 124 -12.70 -3.47 0.84
C ILE A 124 -12.14 -3.25 -0.57
N VAL A 125 -13.00 -3.27 -1.61
CA VAL A 125 -12.56 -3.01 -2.99
C VAL A 125 -12.08 -1.57 -3.15
N ALA A 126 -12.78 -0.59 -2.58
CA ALA A 126 -12.39 0.82 -2.65
C ALA A 126 -11.04 1.07 -1.97
N ASP A 127 -10.81 0.48 -0.78
CA ASP A 127 -9.54 0.55 -0.08
C ASP A 127 -8.41 -0.11 -0.89
N MET A 128 -8.66 -1.30 -1.46
CA MET A 128 -7.67 -1.98 -2.32
C MET A 128 -7.30 -1.16 -3.56
N GLU A 129 -8.27 -0.52 -4.20
CA GLU A 129 -8.04 0.35 -5.37
C GLU A 129 -7.23 1.60 -4.99
N MET A 130 -7.52 2.19 -3.83
CA MET A 130 -6.75 3.32 -3.30
C MET A 130 -5.30 2.90 -3.00
N TRP A 131 -5.13 1.74 -2.35
CA TRP A 131 -3.81 1.18 -2.06
C TRP A 131 -3.00 0.94 -3.34
N LEU A 132 -3.63 0.40 -4.39
CA LEU A 132 -3.02 0.24 -5.70
C LEU A 132 -2.58 1.59 -6.29
N LYS A 133 -3.43 2.62 -6.26
CA LYS A 133 -3.12 3.96 -6.76
C LYS A 133 -1.92 4.58 -6.04
N VAL A 134 -1.88 4.48 -4.70
CA VAL A 134 -0.77 4.99 -3.89
C VAL A 134 0.53 4.25 -4.22
N ASN A 135 0.51 2.92 -4.28
CA ASN A 135 1.72 2.15 -4.59
C ASN A 135 2.19 2.38 -6.04
N LEU A 136 1.28 2.55 -6.99
CA LEU A 136 1.61 2.93 -8.36
C LEU A 136 2.26 4.31 -8.42
N LEU A 137 1.71 5.29 -7.69
CA LEU A 137 2.30 6.62 -7.60
C LEU A 137 3.72 6.54 -7.03
N VAL A 138 3.91 5.80 -5.93
CA VAL A 138 5.23 5.61 -5.32
C VAL A 138 6.19 4.93 -6.32
N ALA A 139 5.81 3.81 -6.93
CA ALA A 139 6.66 3.10 -7.87
C ALA A 139 7.02 3.96 -9.11
N GLY A 140 6.05 4.72 -9.61
CA GLY A 140 6.22 5.60 -10.76
C GLY A 140 6.98 6.90 -10.47
N THR A 141 7.17 7.29 -9.21
CA THR A 141 7.81 8.58 -8.84
C THR A 141 9.01 8.47 -7.90
N SER A 142 9.28 7.30 -7.32
CA SER A 142 10.34 7.13 -6.30
C SER A 142 11.76 7.46 -6.80
N HIS A 143 11.98 7.47 -8.11
CA HIS A 143 13.24 7.84 -8.73
C HIS A 143 13.43 9.37 -8.87
N LEU A 144 12.37 10.18 -8.77
CA LEU A 144 12.43 11.63 -9.00
C LEU A 144 13.22 12.37 -7.91
N GLY A 145 13.10 11.96 -6.65
CA GLY A 145 13.89 12.53 -5.55
C GLY A 145 15.40 12.34 -5.77
N PRO A 146 15.86 11.10 -6.01
CA PRO A 146 17.22 10.81 -6.44
C PRO A 146 17.70 11.64 -7.65
N ILE A 147 16.90 11.75 -8.72
CA ILE A 147 17.23 12.57 -9.90
C ILE A 147 17.46 14.03 -9.51
N LYS A 148 16.58 14.61 -8.68
CA LYS A 148 16.73 15.99 -8.24
C LYS A 148 18.05 16.22 -7.49
N VAL A 149 18.45 15.28 -6.61
CA VAL A 149 19.73 15.37 -5.89
C VAL A 149 20.92 15.32 -6.86
N ILE A 150 20.84 14.48 -7.89
CA ILE A 150 21.85 14.37 -8.94
C ILE A 150 21.93 15.68 -9.74
N ASP A 151 20.80 16.17 -10.25
CA ASP A 151 20.73 17.40 -11.06
C ASP A 151 21.28 18.61 -10.32
N ASP A 152 20.86 18.80 -9.06
CA ASP A 152 21.30 19.92 -8.22
C ASP A 152 22.82 19.90 -8.02
N GLU A 153 23.46 18.72 -7.99
CA GLU A 153 24.91 18.59 -7.84
C GLU A 153 25.68 18.70 -9.16
N LEU A 154 25.18 18.09 -10.24
CA LEU A 154 25.78 18.21 -11.57
C LEU A 154 25.77 19.68 -12.04
N ALA A 155 24.71 20.43 -11.74
CA ALA A 155 24.65 21.87 -11.99
C ALA A 155 25.76 22.64 -11.26
N LYS A 156 26.05 22.31 -9.99
CA LYS A 156 27.16 22.91 -9.24
C LYS A 156 28.52 22.54 -9.80
N GLN A 157 28.71 21.29 -10.23
CA GLN A 157 29.93 20.84 -10.88
C GLN A 157 30.18 21.58 -12.19
N ALA A 158 29.14 21.74 -13.02
CA ALA A 158 29.21 22.52 -14.25
C ALA A 158 29.58 23.99 -13.99
N GLU A 159 28.99 24.60 -12.95
CA GLU A 159 29.32 25.98 -12.55
C GLU A 159 30.76 26.13 -12.05
N ALA A 160 31.23 25.17 -11.25
CA ALA A 160 32.62 25.16 -10.78
C ALA A 160 33.60 25.09 -11.96
N VAL A 161 33.35 24.18 -12.91
CA VAL A 161 34.17 24.05 -14.12
C VAL A 161 34.17 25.35 -14.92
N ARG A 162 33.01 25.98 -15.09
CA ARG A 162 32.88 27.28 -15.78
C ARG A 162 33.69 28.40 -15.12
N THR A 163 33.79 28.36 -13.79
CA THR A 163 34.55 29.33 -12.99
C THR A 163 36.02 28.95 -12.79
N GLY A 164 36.49 27.88 -13.45
CA GLY A 164 37.89 27.43 -13.39
C GLY A 164 38.25 26.62 -12.14
N PHE A 165 37.25 26.18 -11.39
CA PHE A 165 37.40 25.32 -10.21
C PHE A 165 37.00 23.88 -10.53
N GLN A 166 37.73 22.92 -9.96
CA GLN A 166 37.33 21.52 -10.00
C GLN A 166 36.86 21.11 -8.61
N LEU A 167 35.58 20.72 -8.50
CA LEU A 167 35.06 20.14 -7.26
C LEU A 167 35.63 18.73 -7.07
N PRO A 168 35.89 18.31 -5.81
CA PRO A 168 36.30 16.94 -5.52
C PRO A 168 35.19 15.94 -5.87
N ALA A 169 35.55 14.64 -5.91
CA ALA A 169 34.57 13.58 -6.07
C ALA A 169 33.59 13.57 -4.87
N ARG A 170 32.30 13.63 -5.17
CA ARG A 170 31.24 13.76 -4.16
C ARG A 170 30.64 12.41 -3.81
N HIS A 171 30.19 12.27 -2.58
CA HIS A 171 29.56 11.07 -2.04
C HIS A 171 28.22 11.45 -1.38
N PHE A 172 27.16 10.72 -1.68
CA PHE A 172 25.87 10.91 -0.99
C PHE A 172 25.87 10.14 0.31
N ASP A 173 25.72 10.84 1.44
CA ASP A 173 25.73 10.26 2.78
C ASP A 173 24.30 10.08 3.31
N PHE A 174 23.90 8.82 3.52
CA PHE A 174 22.58 8.47 4.03
C PHE A 174 22.32 8.97 5.45
N ALA A 175 23.37 9.13 6.28
CA ALA A 175 23.20 9.53 7.68
C ALA A 175 22.81 11.01 7.79
N THR A 176 23.33 11.85 6.90
CA THR A 176 23.08 13.30 6.91
C THR A 176 22.09 13.74 5.85
N ASN A 177 21.78 12.87 4.88
CA ASN A 177 21.00 13.18 3.69
C ASN A 177 21.61 14.35 2.89
N THR A 178 22.94 14.39 2.81
CA THR A 178 23.71 15.43 2.11
C THR A 178 24.89 14.87 1.33
N LEU A 179 25.43 15.66 0.40
CA LEU A 179 26.62 15.31 -0.34
C LEU A 179 27.89 15.78 0.40
N VAL A 180 28.85 14.87 0.55
CA VAL A 180 30.11 15.07 1.26
C VAL A 180 31.31 14.83 0.34
N ASP A 181 32.45 15.44 0.67
CA ASP A 181 33.70 15.32 -0.11
C ASP A 181 34.56 14.11 0.31
N VAL A 182 34.30 13.57 1.49
CA VAL A 182 35.07 12.47 2.08
C VAL A 182 34.16 11.26 2.25
N PRO A 183 34.54 10.08 1.74
CA PRO A 183 33.76 8.87 1.95
C PRO A 183 33.60 8.56 3.44
N THR A 184 32.37 8.24 3.83
CA THR A 184 32.02 7.69 5.14
C THR A 184 31.48 6.27 4.99
N ALA A 185 31.35 5.55 6.12
CA ALA A 185 30.73 4.22 6.15
C ALA A 185 29.25 4.23 5.69
N THR A 186 28.62 5.40 5.65
CA THR A 186 27.22 5.61 5.26
C THR A 186 27.09 6.35 3.93
N SER A 187 28.19 6.47 3.16
CA SER A 187 28.18 7.20 1.91
C SER A 187 28.36 6.30 0.68
N ILE A 188 27.73 6.69 -0.44
CA ILE A 188 27.96 6.09 -1.76
C ILE A 188 28.55 7.13 -2.71
N PRO A 189 29.50 6.76 -3.59
CA PRO A 189 30.02 7.70 -4.59
C PRO A 189 28.91 8.21 -5.50
N LEU A 190 28.88 9.51 -5.78
CA LEU A 190 27.87 10.12 -6.65
C LEU A 190 27.87 9.48 -8.05
N ALA A 191 29.03 9.12 -8.59
CA ALA A 191 29.11 8.44 -9.89
C ALA A 191 28.40 7.06 -9.89
N VAL A 192 28.47 6.31 -8.78
CA VAL A 192 27.74 5.03 -8.63
C VAL A 192 26.25 5.30 -8.48
N PHE A 193 25.89 6.36 -7.75
CA PHE A 193 24.50 6.77 -7.58
C PHE A 193 23.86 7.14 -8.93
N VAL A 194 24.53 7.99 -9.72
CA VAL A 194 24.12 8.36 -11.09
C VAL A 194 23.94 7.12 -11.94
N ALA A 195 24.96 6.26 -12.07
CA ALA A 195 24.87 5.06 -12.90
C ALA A 195 23.78 4.05 -12.47
N SER A 196 23.27 4.16 -11.24
CA SER A 196 22.21 3.28 -10.73
C SER A 196 20.81 3.85 -10.94
N VAL A 197 20.69 5.17 -10.96
CA VAL A 197 19.42 5.92 -10.92
C VAL A 197 19.09 6.58 -12.25
N ASP A 198 20.11 6.97 -13.00
CA ASP A 198 19.97 7.71 -14.24
C ASP A 198 20.91 7.12 -15.31
N ASN A 199 20.30 6.52 -16.33
CA ASN A 199 20.97 6.10 -17.56
C ASN A 199 20.63 7.01 -18.73
N THR A 200 19.85 8.07 -18.49
CA THR A 200 19.29 8.92 -19.53
C THR A 200 20.08 10.22 -19.63
N ILE A 201 20.60 10.51 -20.83
CA ILE A 201 20.88 11.89 -21.23
C ILE A 201 19.53 12.53 -21.64
N ALA A 202 18.50 12.44 -20.78
CA ALA A 202 17.19 12.99 -21.07
C ALA A 202 17.25 14.50 -20.85
N SER A 203 16.86 15.26 -21.86
CA SER A 203 16.90 16.72 -21.86
C SER A 203 15.59 17.34 -21.36
N THR A 204 14.52 16.55 -21.22
CA THR A 204 13.20 17.03 -20.78
C THR A 204 12.46 16.07 -19.84
N TRP A 205 11.56 16.63 -19.01
CA TRP A 205 10.67 15.88 -18.12
C TRP A 205 9.77 14.84 -18.83
N ALA A 206 9.41 15.10 -20.10
CA ALA A 206 8.61 14.15 -20.88
C ALA A 206 9.41 12.90 -21.27
N GLU A 207 10.71 13.06 -21.56
CA GLU A 207 11.63 11.95 -21.89
C GLU A 207 11.90 11.09 -20.66
N VAL A 208 12.05 11.68 -19.46
CA VAL A 208 12.20 10.94 -18.19
C VAL A 208 10.97 10.09 -17.89
N LEU A 209 9.77 10.58 -18.25
CA LEU A 209 8.53 9.83 -18.06
C LEU A 209 8.32 8.75 -19.13
N GLN A 210 8.98 8.81 -20.29
CA GLN A 210 8.84 7.81 -21.37
C GLN A 210 10.21 7.32 -21.89
N PRO A 211 11.04 6.71 -21.04
CA PRO A 211 12.36 6.22 -21.45
C PRO A 211 12.25 5.00 -22.35
N ASP A 212 13.19 4.86 -23.30
CA ASP A 212 13.37 3.61 -24.05
C ASP A 212 13.55 2.44 -23.06
N PRO A 213 12.79 1.34 -23.16
CA PRO A 213 12.95 0.17 -22.31
C PRO A 213 14.39 -0.36 -22.21
N ALA A 214 15.23 -0.17 -23.22
CA ALA A 214 16.64 -0.54 -23.21
C ALA A 214 17.50 0.36 -22.30
N ASP A 215 17.08 1.60 -22.07
CA ASP A 215 17.82 2.63 -21.33
C ASP A 215 17.27 2.85 -19.91
N GLN A 216 16.27 2.06 -19.49
CA GLN A 216 15.69 2.23 -18.17
C GLN A 216 16.67 1.84 -17.05
N PRO A 217 16.84 2.71 -16.03
CA PRO A 217 17.81 2.45 -14.97
C PRO A 217 17.37 1.25 -14.13
N SER A 218 18.36 0.44 -13.73
CA SER A 218 18.10 -0.83 -13.05
C SER A 218 17.32 -0.69 -11.73
N ILE A 219 17.33 0.50 -11.11
CA ILE A 219 16.55 0.82 -9.92
C ILE A 219 15.03 0.78 -10.16
N MET A 220 14.56 1.12 -11.38
CA MET A 220 13.13 1.08 -11.72
C MET A 220 12.56 -0.33 -11.57
N LYS A 221 13.36 -1.33 -11.90
CA LYS A 221 13.01 -2.74 -11.68
C LYS A 221 12.77 -3.05 -10.21
N GLN A 222 13.51 -2.42 -9.29
CA GLN A 222 13.33 -2.63 -7.85
C GLN A 222 12.02 -2.01 -7.35
N PHE A 223 11.68 -0.80 -7.81
CA PHE A 223 10.39 -0.18 -7.48
C PHE A 223 9.21 -0.95 -8.05
N ALA A 224 9.33 -1.44 -9.29
CA ALA A 224 8.32 -2.32 -9.89
C ALA A 224 8.16 -3.64 -9.12
N ALA A 225 9.29 -4.26 -8.72
CA ALA A 225 9.27 -5.44 -7.88
C ALA A 225 8.58 -5.17 -6.54
N GLN A 226 8.91 -4.05 -5.88
CA GLN A 226 8.31 -3.67 -4.62
C GLN A 226 6.79 -3.52 -4.76
N LEU A 227 6.30 -2.78 -5.75
CA LEU A 227 4.87 -2.64 -6.04
C LEU A 227 4.18 -3.99 -6.22
N ILE A 228 4.66 -4.81 -7.16
CA ILE A 228 3.96 -6.05 -7.53
C ILE A 228 4.00 -7.07 -6.39
N VAL A 229 5.14 -7.18 -5.70
CA VAL A 229 5.31 -8.11 -4.58
C VAL A 229 4.44 -7.67 -3.40
N THR A 230 4.50 -6.40 -3.00
CA THR A 230 3.72 -5.91 -1.85
C THR A 230 2.23 -5.97 -2.12
N PHE A 231 1.77 -5.45 -3.26
CA PHE A 231 0.36 -5.44 -3.62
C PHE A 231 -0.23 -6.86 -3.71
N TYR A 232 0.50 -7.81 -4.32
CA TYR A 232 0.04 -9.20 -4.38
C TYR A 232 0.08 -9.89 -3.02
N THR A 233 1.06 -9.58 -2.16
CA THR A 233 1.10 -10.11 -0.79
C THR A 233 -0.11 -9.61 0.01
N GLU A 234 -0.40 -8.30 -0.02
CA GLU A 234 -1.59 -7.72 0.62
C GLU A 234 -2.89 -8.34 0.08
N TRP A 235 -2.94 -8.58 -1.24
CA TRP A 235 -4.05 -9.31 -1.84
C TRP A 235 -4.27 -10.68 -1.20
N GLU A 236 -3.23 -11.51 -1.08
CA GLU A 236 -3.38 -12.88 -0.54
C GLU A 236 -3.57 -12.91 0.98
N GLU A 237 -2.89 -12.04 1.72
CA GLU A 237 -2.85 -12.09 3.19
C GLU A 237 -4.01 -11.33 3.84
N TYR A 238 -4.47 -10.24 3.22
CA TYR A 238 -5.48 -9.36 3.80
C TYR A 238 -6.75 -9.26 2.96
N TYR A 239 -6.66 -8.74 1.73
CA TYR A 239 -7.84 -8.36 0.95
C TYR A 239 -8.68 -9.57 0.52
N ARG A 240 -8.07 -10.64 0.05
CA ARG A 240 -8.79 -11.83 -0.42
C ARG A 240 -9.54 -12.55 0.72
N PRO A 241 -8.95 -12.80 1.91
CA PRO A 241 -9.71 -13.30 3.05
C PRO A 241 -10.82 -12.36 3.51
N ALA A 242 -10.57 -11.05 3.55
CA ALA A 242 -11.56 -10.06 3.95
C ALA A 242 -12.77 -10.05 2.99
N LEU A 243 -12.53 -10.03 1.68
CA LEU A 243 -13.58 -10.11 0.67
C LEU A 243 -14.36 -11.41 0.75
N ALA A 244 -13.68 -12.54 0.94
CA ALA A 244 -14.34 -13.84 1.07
C ALA A 244 -15.32 -13.86 2.25
N LYS A 245 -14.90 -13.31 3.39
CA LYS A 245 -15.76 -13.13 4.56
C LYS A 245 -16.96 -12.22 4.25
N ALA A 246 -16.74 -11.07 3.61
CA ALA A 246 -17.81 -10.13 3.26
C ALA A 246 -18.81 -10.70 2.26
N LEU A 247 -18.35 -11.53 1.31
CA LEU A 247 -19.18 -12.17 0.28
C LEU A 247 -19.77 -13.51 0.72
N GLY A 248 -19.42 -14.00 1.91
CA GLY A 248 -19.86 -15.30 2.40
C GLY A 248 -19.43 -16.46 1.50
N CYS A 249 -18.15 -16.47 1.10
CA CYS A 249 -17.52 -17.54 0.34
C CYS A 249 -16.11 -17.87 0.89
N GLU A 250 -15.48 -18.91 0.35
CA GLU A 250 -14.09 -19.24 0.68
C GLU A 250 -13.11 -18.36 -0.10
N PRO A 251 -11.93 -18.02 0.45
CA PRO A 251 -10.92 -17.22 -0.26
C PRO A 251 -10.54 -17.81 -1.62
N GLU A 252 -10.41 -19.14 -1.72
CA GLU A 252 -10.02 -19.79 -2.97
C GLU A 252 -11.08 -19.71 -4.08
N ALA A 253 -12.33 -19.37 -3.75
CA ALA A 253 -13.39 -19.17 -4.74
C ALA A 253 -13.20 -17.87 -5.54
N ILE A 254 -12.55 -16.86 -4.94
CA ILE A 254 -12.25 -15.60 -5.61
C ILE A 254 -11.02 -15.81 -6.50
N ARG A 255 -11.24 -16.06 -7.79
CA ARG A 255 -10.18 -16.32 -8.78
C ARG A 255 -10.38 -15.44 -10.00
N LEU A 256 -9.54 -14.43 -10.14
CA LEU A 256 -9.55 -13.52 -11.28
C LEU A 256 -8.22 -13.62 -12.03
N ASN A 257 -8.26 -13.53 -13.36
CA ASN A 257 -7.04 -13.56 -14.16
C ASN A 257 -6.09 -12.41 -13.79
N TYR A 258 -6.62 -11.26 -13.36
CA TYR A 258 -5.85 -10.11 -12.90
C TYR A 258 -4.84 -10.48 -11.80
N PHE A 259 -5.31 -11.08 -10.70
CA PHE A 259 -4.43 -11.54 -9.63
C PHE A 259 -3.59 -12.77 -10.03
N GLY A 260 -4.10 -13.61 -10.94
CA GLY A 260 -3.31 -14.69 -11.54
C GLY A 260 -2.07 -14.19 -12.30
N ASP A 261 -2.22 -13.09 -13.03
CA ASP A 261 -1.12 -12.45 -13.77
C ASP A 261 -0.13 -11.79 -12.82
N LEU A 262 -0.62 -11.10 -11.77
CA LEU A 262 0.22 -10.53 -10.71
C LEU A 262 1.02 -11.59 -9.95
N ARG A 263 0.43 -12.77 -9.70
CA ARG A 263 1.12 -13.92 -9.11
C ARG A 263 2.32 -14.34 -9.95
N ASN A 264 2.15 -14.43 -11.27
CA ASN A 264 3.23 -14.80 -12.18
C ASN A 264 4.34 -13.74 -12.18
N MET A 265 3.97 -12.46 -12.19
CA MET A 265 4.92 -11.35 -12.11
C MET A 265 5.72 -11.36 -10.82
N ARG A 266 5.03 -11.52 -9.67
CA ARG A 266 5.68 -11.69 -8.37
C ARG A 266 6.68 -12.85 -8.39
N GLN A 267 6.29 -13.99 -8.96
CA GLN A 267 7.16 -15.16 -9.05
C GLN A 267 8.44 -14.87 -9.84
N ASP A 268 8.33 -14.11 -10.94
CA ASP A 268 9.49 -13.71 -11.72
C ASP A 268 10.37 -12.67 -10.99
N TYR A 269 9.79 -11.68 -10.32
CA TYR A 269 10.58 -10.76 -9.49
C TYR A 269 11.36 -11.49 -8.39
N VAL A 270 10.70 -12.39 -7.65
CA VAL A 270 11.30 -13.08 -6.50
C VAL A 270 12.29 -14.18 -6.92
N HIS A 271 11.97 -14.98 -7.93
CA HIS A 271 12.74 -16.19 -8.24
C HIS A 271 13.61 -16.09 -9.49
N THR A 272 13.38 -15.12 -10.38
CA THR A 272 14.18 -14.91 -11.59
C THR A 272 14.84 -13.53 -11.63
N ARG A 273 14.93 -12.83 -10.48
CA ARG A 273 15.58 -11.51 -10.34
C ARG A 273 14.96 -10.44 -11.26
N GLY A 274 13.67 -10.56 -11.52
CA GLY A 274 12.90 -9.68 -12.40
C GLY A 274 13.19 -9.89 -13.88
N PHE A 275 13.50 -11.12 -14.30
CA PHE A 275 13.52 -11.52 -15.71
C PHE A 275 12.30 -12.39 -16.03
N CYS A 276 11.53 -12.01 -17.04
CA CYS A 276 10.26 -12.65 -17.34
C CYS A 276 10.42 -14.15 -17.67
N LYS A 277 9.63 -15.00 -17.03
CA LYS A 277 9.57 -16.45 -17.28
C LYS A 277 8.14 -16.95 -17.19
N ASN A 278 7.47 -16.72 -16.07
CA ASN A 278 6.08 -17.12 -15.84
C ASN A 278 5.12 -16.09 -16.44
N SER A 279 5.43 -14.79 -16.32
CA SER A 279 4.60 -13.68 -16.77
C SER A 279 4.40 -13.63 -18.28
N ALA A 280 5.26 -14.29 -19.05
CA ALA A 280 5.09 -14.50 -20.49
C ALA A 280 3.80 -15.28 -20.84
N LYS A 281 3.15 -15.89 -19.84
CA LYS A 281 1.90 -16.64 -19.97
C LYS A 281 0.69 -15.88 -19.39
N ASN A 282 0.85 -14.61 -19.05
CA ASN A 282 -0.22 -13.79 -18.53
C ASN A 282 -1.36 -13.65 -19.55
N LYS A 283 -2.59 -13.56 -19.05
CA LYS A 283 -3.80 -13.56 -19.88
C LYS A 283 -4.30 -12.15 -20.18
N LEU A 284 -4.20 -11.26 -19.20
CA LEU A 284 -4.57 -9.86 -19.27
C LEU A 284 -3.31 -9.00 -19.44
N LEU A 285 -2.41 -9.02 -18.46
CA LEU A 285 -1.25 -8.12 -18.39
C LEU A 285 -0.04 -8.69 -19.15
N LYS A 286 -0.04 -8.54 -20.47
CA LYS A 286 0.92 -9.14 -21.42
C LYS A 286 2.16 -8.29 -21.70
N TRP A 287 2.70 -7.67 -20.65
CA TRP A 287 3.76 -6.66 -20.73
C TRP A 287 5.11 -7.22 -21.20
N PHE A 288 5.44 -8.46 -20.81
CA PHE A 288 6.80 -8.98 -20.95
C PHE A 288 6.86 -10.28 -21.73
N ILE A 289 7.90 -10.41 -22.56
CA ILE A 289 8.27 -11.67 -23.21
C ILE A 289 9.35 -12.41 -22.41
N LYS A 290 9.43 -13.74 -22.58
CA LYS A 290 10.38 -14.58 -21.85
C LYS A 290 11.83 -14.12 -22.04
N GLY A 291 12.54 -13.91 -20.94
CA GLY A 291 13.93 -13.45 -20.90
C GLY A 291 14.11 -11.93 -20.84
N GLN A 292 13.04 -11.15 -21.03
CA GLN A 292 13.07 -9.69 -20.91
C GLN A 292 13.20 -9.26 -19.45
N ALA A 293 13.96 -8.19 -19.19
CA ALA A 293 13.95 -7.53 -17.89
C ALA A 293 12.57 -6.90 -17.65
N MET A 294 11.98 -7.15 -16.48
CA MET A 294 10.63 -6.69 -16.14
C MET A 294 10.68 -5.30 -15.55
N ILE A 295 10.74 -4.29 -16.42
CA ILE A 295 10.64 -2.88 -16.04
C ILE A 295 9.40 -2.30 -16.73
N PRO A 296 8.30 -2.10 -16.00
CA PRO A 296 7.07 -1.59 -16.58
C PRO A 296 7.22 -0.14 -17.07
N THR A 297 6.60 0.15 -18.19
CA THR A 297 6.39 1.49 -18.74
C THR A 297 5.21 2.18 -18.03
N PRO A 298 5.07 3.51 -18.15
CA PRO A 298 3.90 4.21 -17.63
C PRO A 298 2.57 3.72 -18.23
N ALA A 299 2.58 3.29 -19.50
CA ALA A 299 1.40 2.75 -20.14
C ALA A 299 0.97 1.42 -19.49
N GLU A 300 1.93 0.58 -19.12
CA GLU A 300 1.68 -0.68 -18.41
C GLU A 300 1.18 -0.43 -16.97
N TYR A 301 1.73 0.58 -16.28
CA TYR A 301 1.18 1.01 -14.99
C TYR A 301 -0.26 1.54 -15.10
N LEU A 302 -0.58 2.29 -16.15
CA LEU A 302 -1.94 2.73 -16.42
C LEU A 302 -2.87 1.55 -16.73
N GLU A 303 -2.39 0.56 -17.49
CA GLU A 303 -3.12 -0.68 -17.74
C GLU A 303 -3.41 -1.43 -16.44
N LEU A 304 -2.44 -1.51 -15.52
CA LEU A 304 -2.65 -2.15 -14.21
C LEU A 304 -3.79 -1.51 -13.43
N LEU A 305 -3.88 -0.18 -13.46
CA LEU A 305 -4.91 0.58 -12.78
C LEU A 305 -6.28 0.45 -13.46
N THR A 306 -6.31 0.57 -14.79
CA THR A 306 -7.57 0.55 -15.55
C THR A 306 -8.16 -0.85 -15.72
N ALA A 307 -7.33 -1.89 -15.66
CA ALA A 307 -7.76 -3.30 -15.65
C ALA A 307 -8.14 -3.80 -14.26
N PHE A 308 -8.08 -2.96 -13.22
CA PHE A 308 -8.44 -3.36 -11.85
C PHE A 308 -9.90 -3.85 -11.80
N PRO A 309 -10.17 -5.09 -11.36
CA PRO A 309 -11.46 -5.73 -11.54
C PRO A 309 -12.47 -5.34 -10.44
N SER A 310 -12.70 -4.04 -10.25
CA SER A 310 -13.50 -3.47 -9.16
C SER A 310 -14.91 -4.07 -9.08
N GLU A 311 -15.62 -4.13 -10.21
CA GLU A 311 -16.99 -4.65 -10.25
C GLU A 311 -17.05 -6.17 -10.04
N GLU A 312 -16.10 -6.92 -10.61
CA GLU A 312 -16.05 -8.39 -10.46
C GLU A 312 -15.76 -8.79 -9.00
N LEU A 313 -14.96 -8.00 -8.28
CA LEU A 313 -14.60 -8.26 -6.88
C LEU A 313 -15.74 -8.01 -5.90
N LYS A 314 -16.75 -7.22 -6.27
CA LYS A 314 -17.92 -6.90 -5.42
C LYS A 314 -18.99 -7.99 -5.49
N VAL A 315 -18.88 -8.93 -6.42
CA VAL A 315 -19.87 -9.97 -6.67
C VAL A 315 -19.39 -11.29 -6.09
N LYS A 316 -20.25 -11.97 -5.33
CA LYS A 316 -19.96 -13.32 -4.85
C LYS A 316 -19.68 -14.24 -6.05
N PRO A 317 -18.51 -14.88 -6.12
CA PRO A 317 -18.21 -15.80 -7.22
C PRO A 317 -19.18 -16.99 -7.20
N PRO A 318 -19.45 -17.61 -8.36
CA PRO A 318 -20.26 -18.83 -8.41
C PRO A 318 -19.64 -19.92 -7.54
N ASP A 319 -20.49 -20.76 -6.93
CA ASP A 319 -20.05 -21.85 -6.07
C ASP A 319 -19.08 -22.76 -6.83
N PHE A 320 -17.82 -22.75 -6.40
CA PHE A 320 -16.80 -23.59 -6.98
C PHE A 320 -16.82 -24.94 -6.28
N ALA A 321 -17.19 -26.00 -7.01
CA ALA A 321 -16.92 -27.35 -6.57
C ALA A 321 -15.41 -27.51 -6.42
N ARG A 322 -14.91 -27.59 -5.18
CA ARG A 322 -13.49 -27.88 -4.94
C ARG A 322 -13.14 -29.15 -5.70
N GLY A 323 -12.19 -29.05 -6.62
CA GLY A 323 -11.50 -30.24 -7.11
C GLY A 323 -10.87 -30.98 -5.93
N ARG A 324 -10.64 -32.28 -6.09
CA ARG A 324 -10.06 -33.12 -5.03
C ARG A 324 -8.74 -32.51 -4.55
N LEU A 325 -8.60 -32.33 -3.23
CA LEU A 325 -7.36 -31.84 -2.62
C LEU A 325 -6.51 -33.03 -2.17
N PRO A 326 -5.18 -32.98 -2.35
CA PRO A 326 -4.31 -34.05 -1.85
C PRO A 326 -4.28 -34.04 -0.32
N VAL A 327 -4.47 -35.21 0.28
CA VAL A 327 -4.33 -35.40 1.73
C VAL A 327 -2.84 -35.44 2.08
N LYS A 328 -2.34 -34.40 2.75
CA LYS A 328 -0.94 -34.34 3.21
C LYS A 328 -0.76 -35.20 4.47
N ALA A 329 -0.50 -36.49 4.29
CA ALA A 329 -0.22 -37.42 5.38
C ALA A 329 0.78 -38.50 4.93
N ASN A 330 1.41 -39.16 5.91
CA ASN A 330 2.25 -40.33 5.68
C ASN A 330 1.53 -41.56 6.24
N ALA A 331 1.47 -42.64 5.46
CA ALA A 331 0.95 -43.94 5.89
C ALA A 331 2.06 -45.00 5.84
N LYS A 332 1.92 -46.07 6.64
CA LYS A 332 2.87 -47.20 6.60
C LYS A 332 2.84 -47.84 5.20
N ALA A 333 4.01 -48.19 4.66
CA ALA A 333 4.13 -48.78 3.32
C ALA A 333 3.28 -50.06 3.16
N THR A 334 3.17 -50.87 4.21
CA THR A 334 2.33 -52.08 4.22
C THR A 334 0.84 -51.75 4.09
N LEU A 335 0.37 -50.68 4.75
CA LEU A 335 -1.02 -50.23 4.64
C LEU A 335 -1.33 -49.64 3.27
N ILE A 336 -0.38 -48.92 2.65
CA ILE A 336 -0.54 -48.41 1.28
C ILE A 336 -0.65 -49.57 0.29
N ALA A 337 0.21 -50.58 0.42
CA ALA A 337 0.16 -51.75 -0.45
C ALA A 337 -1.15 -52.55 -0.29
N GLU A 338 -1.66 -52.67 0.93
CA GLU A 338 -2.93 -53.33 1.21
C GLU A 338 -4.13 -52.52 0.69
N PHE A 339 -4.13 -51.20 0.91
CA PHE A 339 -5.11 -50.28 0.34
C PHE A 339 -5.16 -50.39 -1.19
N ASP A 340 -4.01 -50.32 -1.86
CA ASP A 340 -3.94 -50.44 -3.32
C ASP A 340 -4.47 -51.79 -3.84
N LYS A 341 -4.21 -52.88 -3.11
CA LYS A 341 -4.73 -54.21 -3.44
C LYS A 341 -6.26 -54.27 -3.31
N VAL A 342 -6.82 -53.70 -2.24
CA VAL A 342 -8.27 -53.64 -2.01
C VAL A 342 -8.96 -52.76 -3.05
N VAL A 343 -8.37 -51.62 -3.41
CA VAL A 343 -8.86 -50.74 -4.48
C VAL A 343 -8.89 -51.47 -5.82
N ALA A 344 -7.78 -52.14 -6.17
CA ALA A 344 -7.69 -52.89 -7.43
C ALA A 344 -8.74 -54.02 -7.53
N ALA A 345 -9.09 -54.65 -6.40
CA ALA A 345 -10.08 -55.73 -6.35
C ALA A 345 -11.54 -55.22 -6.34
N SER A 346 -11.78 -53.99 -5.88
CA SER A 346 -13.12 -53.44 -5.67
C SER A 346 -13.65 -52.61 -6.85
N GLY A 347 -12.80 -52.29 -7.83
CA GLY A 347 -13.19 -51.53 -9.03
C GLY A 347 -13.37 -50.02 -8.79
N TYR A 348 -13.14 -49.54 -7.57
CA TYR A 348 -13.10 -48.11 -7.26
C TYR A 348 -11.82 -47.46 -7.76
N SER A 349 -11.86 -46.14 -8.00
CA SER A 349 -10.63 -45.36 -8.11
C SER A 349 -9.98 -45.22 -6.73
N LYS A 350 -8.64 -45.09 -6.67
CA LYS A 350 -7.91 -44.84 -5.41
C LYS A 350 -8.47 -43.64 -4.65
N ASP A 351 -8.82 -42.62 -5.41
CA ASP A 351 -9.47 -41.41 -4.97
C ASP A 351 -10.82 -41.72 -4.27
N ALA A 352 -11.74 -42.44 -4.91
CA ALA A 352 -13.05 -42.75 -4.34
C ALA A 352 -12.95 -43.63 -3.08
N ALA A 353 -12.01 -44.58 -3.07
CA ALA A 353 -11.75 -45.41 -1.90
C ALA A 353 -11.15 -44.61 -0.74
N LEU A 354 -10.33 -43.59 -1.04
CA LEU A 354 -9.79 -42.69 -0.02
C LEU A 354 -10.89 -41.81 0.58
N ASP A 355 -11.79 -41.26 -0.22
CA ASP A 355 -12.96 -40.51 0.29
C ASP A 355 -13.78 -41.37 1.24
N GLN A 356 -14.13 -42.60 0.82
CA GLN A 356 -14.93 -43.50 1.62
C GLN A 356 -14.24 -43.85 2.95
N ALA A 357 -12.92 -44.08 2.93
CA ALA A 357 -12.15 -44.34 4.14
C ALA A 357 -12.15 -43.15 5.11
N LEU A 358 -12.04 -41.92 4.59
CA LEU A 358 -12.08 -40.70 5.38
C LEU A 358 -13.49 -40.44 5.94
N GLU A 359 -14.53 -40.59 5.13
CA GLU A 359 -15.93 -40.43 5.54
C GLU A 359 -16.29 -41.42 6.65
N ALA A 360 -15.95 -42.71 6.47
CA ALA A 360 -16.19 -43.74 7.47
C ALA A 360 -15.47 -43.43 8.79
N TRP A 361 -14.23 -42.94 8.71
CA TRP A 361 -13.48 -42.56 9.90
C TRP A 361 -14.11 -41.34 10.61
N ILE A 362 -14.48 -40.28 9.87
CA ILE A 362 -15.12 -39.08 10.44
C ILE A 362 -16.46 -39.42 11.09
N ALA A 363 -17.29 -40.23 10.44
CA ALA A 363 -18.58 -40.67 10.97
C ALA A 363 -18.40 -41.42 12.30
N ALA A 364 -17.45 -42.36 12.35
CA ALA A 364 -17.14 -43.12 13.56
C ALA A 364 -16.68 -42.22 14.73
N GLN A 365 -15.94 -41.15 14.47
CA GLN A 365 -15.52 -40.20 15.52
C GLN A 365 -16.66 -39.28 15.97
N SER A 366 -17.55 -38.89 15.06
CA SER A 366 -18.68 -37.99 15.37
C SER A 366 -19.74 -38.68 16.26
N GLU A 367 -19.97 -39.98 16.03
CA GLU A 367 -20.84 -40.79 16.88
C GLU A 367 -20.25 -41.05 18.27
N ALA A 368 -18.93 -41.26 18.36
CA ALA A 368 -18.24 -41.44 19.64
C ALA A 368 -18.22 -40.17 20.50
N GLY A 369 -18.17 -38.99 19.89
CA GLY A 369 -18.19 -37.69 20.59
C GLY A 369 -19.57 -37.23 21.08
N SER A 370 -20.66 -37.81 20.57
CA SER A 370 -22.04 -37.45 20.96
C SER A 370 -22.56 -38.22 22.18
N ASN A 371 -21.79 -39.20 22.66
CA ASN A 371 -22.11 -40.05 23.82
C ASN A 371 -21.27 -39.72 25.07
N ASN A 372 -20.61 -38.54 25.10
CA ASN A 372 -19.85 -38.04 26.25
C ASN A 372 -20.41 -36.73 26.79
#